data_AF-A0A484ZJJ3-F1
#
_entry.id   AF-A0A484ZJJ3-F1
#
_cell.length_a   1.000
_cell.length_b   1.000
_cell.length_c   1.000
_cell.angle_alpha   90.00
_cell.angle_beta   90.00
_cell.angle_gamma   90.00
#
_symmetry.space_group_name_H-M   'P 1'
#
loop_
_entity.id
_entity.type
_entity.pdbx_description
1 polymer ?
#
loop_
_entity_poly.entity_id
_entity_poly.type
_entity_poly.pdbx_seq_one_letter_code
_entity_poly.pdbx_strand_id
1 'polypeptide(L)' 'MTAISFILGVLPLVFASGAGAMSRQIIGITVFWGMLMATAVGILFIPAFYLHLQRLREWVKSRGKPS' A
#
# COMPACT_ATOMS: atom_id res chain seq x y z
N MET A 1 13.10 2.41 -0.96
CA MET A 1 13.63 3.75 -1.27
C MET A 1 12.51 4.75 -1.55
N THR A 2 11.68 4.49 -2.56
CA THR A 2 10.51 5.33 -2.93
C THR A 2 9.59 5.66 -1.76
N ALA A 3 9.19 4.66 -0.96
CA ALA A 3 8.28 4.87 0.16
C ALA A 3 8.85 5.83 1.23
N ILE A 4 10.14 5.69 1.54
CA ILE A 4 10.83 6.53 2.54
C ILE A 4 10.92 7.97 2.04
N SER A 5 11.32 8.18 0.79
CA SER A 5 11.39 9.53 0.18
C SER A 5 10.03 10.21 0.17
N PHE A 6 8.96 9.45 -0.11
CA PHE A 6 7.60 9.97 -0.10
C PHE A 6 7.11 10.30 1.32
N ILE A 7 7.38 9.43 2.31
CA ILE A 7 7.07 9.67 3.72
C ILE A 7 7.75 10.96 4.21
N LEU A 8 9.03 11.17 3.87
CA LEU A 8 9.75 12.40 4.21
C LEU A 8 9.14 13.62 3.52
N GLY A 9 8.70 13.48 2.26
CA GLY A 9 8.05 14.55 1.50
C GLY A 9 6.70 15.01 2.06
N VAL A 10 5.97 14.13 2.77
CA VAL A 10 4.66 14.47 3.37
C VAL A 10 4.76 14.95 4.82
N LEU A 11 5.92 14.84 5.49
CA LEU A 11 6.11 15.33 6.86
C LEU A 11 5.71 16.80 7.05
N PRO A 12 6.03 17.75 6.14
CA PRO A 12 5.60 19.14 6.29
C PRO A 12 4.08 19.31 6.30
N LEU A 13 3.33 18.42 5.62
CA LEU A 13 1.88 18.43 5.61
C LEU A 13 1.29 17.99 6.95
N VAL A 14 1.94 17.01 7.61
CA VAL A 14 1.57 16.54 8.95
C VAL A 14 1.75 17.63 10.00
N PHE A 15 2.78 18.46 9.87
CA PHE A 15 3.06 19.56 10.79
C PHE A 15 2.57 20.93 10.30
N ALA A 16 1.78 20.97 9.22
CA ALA A 16 1.31 22.22 8.64
C ALA A 16 0.44 23.00 9.63
N SER A 17 0.70 24.30 9.75
CA SER A 17 -0.10 25.26 10.53
C SER A 17 -0.54 26.44 9.65
N GLY A 18 -1.58 27.18 10.09
CA GLY A 18 -2.16 28.30 9.35
C GLY A 18 -3.47 27.98 8.61
N ALA A 19 -3.83 28.81 7.63
CA ALA A 19 -5.09 28.67 6.90
C ALA A 19 -5.14 27.34 6.12
N GLY A 20 -6.20 26.55 6.35
CA GLY A 20 -6.35 25.22 5.74
C GLY A 20 -5.41 24.16 6.32
N ALA A 21 -4.76 24.42 7.46
CA ALA A 21 -3.88 23.46 8.14
C ALA A 21 -4.58 22.13 8.43
N MET A 22 -5.82 22.17 8.92
CA MET A 22 -6.56 20.95 9.24
C MET A 22 -6.70 20.01 8.02
N SER A 23 -7.01 20.56 6.84
CA SER A 23 -7.11 19.79 5.60
C SER A 23 -5.77 19.18 5.19
N ARG A 24 -4.69 19.96 5.28
CA ARG A 24 -3.32 19.51 4.97
C ARG A 24 -2.85 18.41 5.93
N GLN A 25 -3.14 18.56 7.21
CA GLN A 25 -2.82 17.57 8.24
C GLN A 25 -3.61 16.28 8.05
N ILE A 26 -4.91 16.35 7.74
CA ILE A 26 -5.72 15.16 7.46
C ILE A 26 -5.12 14.37 6.30
N ILE A 27 -4.79 15.04 5.19
CA ILE A 27 -4.16 14.39 4.03
C ILE A 27 -2.79 13.83 4.42
N GLY A 28 -1.95 14.63 5.08
CA GLY A 28 -0.61 14.23 5.51
C GLY A 28 -0.61 12.98 6.40
N ILE A 29 -1.46 12.96 7.44
CA ILE A 29 -1.57 11.86 8.41
C ILE A 29 -2.12 10.61 7.73
N THR A 30 -3.17 10.75 6.92
CA THR A 30 -3.77 9.62 6.19
C THR A 30 -2.75 8.94 5.29
N VAL A 31 -2.00 9.74 4.53
CA VAL A 31 -1.00 9.26 3.59
C VAL A 31 0.22 8.69 4.30
N PHE A 32 0.70 9.33 5.37
CA PHE A 32 1.83 8.85 6.18
C PHE A 32 1.58 7.45 6.74
N TRP A 33 0.44 7.26 7.42
CA TRP A 33 0.08 5.95 7.97
C TRP A 33 -0.23 4.92 6.89
N GLY A 34 -0.90 5.35 5.81
CA GLY A 34 -1.18 4.49 4.66
C GLY A 34 0.10 3.91 4.04
N MET A 35 1.13 4.74 3.88
CA MET A 35 2.42 4.32 3.33
C MET A 35 3.20 3.42 4.28
N LEU A 36 3.18 3.71 5.59
CA LEU A 36 3.81 2.85 6.60
C LEU A 36 3.18 1.45 6.60
N MET A 37 1.85 1.37 6.66
CA MET A 37 1.14 0.09 6.65
C MET A 37 1.30 -0.64 5.32
N ALA A 38 1.20 0.06 4.19
CA ALA A 38 1.41 -0.54 2.88
C ALA A 38 2.82 -1.13 2.74
N THR A 39 3.84 -0.47 3.31
CA THR A 39 5.21 -0.99 3.27
C THR A 39 5.37 -2.18 4.23
N ALA A 40 4.96 -2.05 5.48
CA ALA A 40 5.14 -3.09 6.49
C ALA A 40 4.34 -4.36 6.18
N VAL A 41 3.05 -4.20 5.82
CA VAL A 41 2.14 -5.31 5.54
C VAL A 41 2.31 -5.77 4.10
N GLY A 42 2.38 -4.86 3.14
CA GLY A 42 2.41 -5.21 1.71
C GLY A 42 3.62 -6.03 1.31
N ILE A 43 4.81 -5.79 1.88
CA ILE A 43 6.00 -6.62 1.59
C ILE A 43 5.76 -8.10 1.92
N LEU A 44 4.99 -8.39 2.97
CA LEU A 44 4.65 -9.75 3.37
C LEU A 44 3.41 -10.30 2.64
N PHE A 45 2.37 -9.47 2.52
CA PHE A 45 1.08 -9.89 1.97
C PHE A 45 1.10 -10.04 0.45
N ILE A 46 1.76 -9.17 -0.29
CA ILE A 46 1.79 -9.20 -1.76
C ILE A 46 2.30 -10.55 -2.30
N PRO A 47 3.46 -11.09 -1.87
CA PRO A 47 3.94 -12.38 -2.37
C PRO A 47 3.02 -13.54 -1.93
N ALA A 48 2.51 -13.50 -0.69
CA ALA A 48 1.56 -14.51 -0.22
C ALA A 48 0.29 -14.52 -1.08
N PHE A 49 -0.29 -13.36 -1.36
CA PHE A 49 -1.49 -13.23 -2.17
C PHE A 49 -1.25 -13.64 -3.62
N TYR A 50 -0.08 -13.27 -4.18
CA TYR A 50 0.32 -13.71 -5.52
C TYR A 50 0.36 -15.23 -5.64
N LEU A 51 0.96 -15.92 -4.66
CA LEU A 51 1.02 -17.39 -4.65
C LEU A 51 -0.38 -18.03 -4.51
N HIS A 52 -1.26 -17.45 -3.68
CA HIS A 52 -2.64 -17.93 -3.56
C HIS A 52 -3.41 -17.80 -4.87
N LEU A 53 -3.31 -16.64 -5.52
CA LEU A 53 -3.94 -16.40 -6.82
C LEU A 53 -3.33 -17.28 -7.92
N GLN A 54 -2.01 -17.51 -7.90
CA GLN A 54 -1.35 -18.40 -8.85
C GLN A 54 -1.82 -19.85 -8.70
N ARG A 55 -1.89 -20.36 -7.46
CA ARG A 55 -2.43 -21.71 -7.18
C ARG A 55 -3.88 -21.83 -7.62
N LEU A 56 -4.70 -20.81 -7.36
CA LEU A 56 -6.09 -20.77 -7.83
C LEU A 56 -6.16 -20.83 -9.36
N ARG A 57 -5.32 -20.04 -10.05
CA ARG A 57 -5.24 -20.04 -11.52
C ARG A 57 -4.84 -21.39 -12.08
N GLU A 58 -3.85 -22.05 -11.48
CA GLU A 58 -3.39 -23.39 -11.88
C GLU A 58 -4.48 -24.45 -11.65
N TRP A 59 -5.18 -24.38 -10.51
CA TRP A 59 -6.31 -25.25 -10.21
C TRP A 59 -7.46 -25.07 -11.21
N VAL A 60 -7.82 -23.83 -11.55
CA VAL A 60 -8.85 -23.54 -12.57
C VAL A 60 -8.41 -24.05 -13.94
N LYS A 61 -7.15 -23.81 -14.35
CA LYS A 61 -6.61 -24.28 -15.63
C LYS A 61 -6.59 -25.81 -15.73
N SER A 62 -6.30 -26.51 -14.63
CA SER A 62 -6.31 -27.98 -14.56
C SER A 62 -7.71 -28.56 -14.80
N ARG A 63 -8.77 -27.85 -14.37
CA ARG A 63 -10.16 -28.24 -14.63
C ARG A 63 -10.67 -27.93 -16.05
N GLY A 64 -9.94 -27.12 -16.81
CA GLY A 64 -10.32 -26.66 -18.14
C GLY A 64 -9.62 -27.36 -19.31
N LYS A 65 -8.78 -28.38 -19.07
CA LYS A 65 -8.25 -29.24 -20.14
C LYS A 65 -9.20 -30.43 -20.33
N PRO A 66 -10.02 -30.48 -21.40
CA PRO A 66 -10.43 -31.77 -21.93
C PRO A 66 -9.15 -32.47 -22.42
N SER A 67 -9.03 -33.75 -22.06
CA SER A 67 -8.02 -34.71 -22.50
C SER A 67 -7.64 -34.58 -23.97
#